data_AF-A0A4S0MX72-F1
#
_entry.id   AF-A0A4S0MX72-F1
#
_cell.length_a   1.000
_cell.length_b   1.000
_cell.length_c   1.000
_cell.angle_alpha   90.00
_cell.angle_beta   90.00
_cell.angle_gamma   90.00
#
_symmetry.space_group_name_H-M   'P 1'
#
loop_
_entity.id
_entity.type
_entity.pdbx_description
1 polymer ?
#
loop_
_entity_poly.entity_id
_entity_poly.type
_entity_poly.pdbx_seq_one_letter_code
_entity_poly.pdbx_strand_id
1 'polypeptide(L)'
;VKTLWLSVDPYMRGRISPAKNYATGFKIGDLMCGGGIGEVITSESPDFKPGDVVMSDHFGWQPFSVIPAASAKPVTTTDAPIQSALSYLGMPGLTAYFALLRTANPKVGETV
;
A
#
# COMPACT_ATOMS: atom_id res chain seq x y z
N VAL A 1 -5.82 -14.03 3.12
CA VAL A 1 -6.36 -13.06 2.13
C VAL A 1 -5.90 -13.47 0.73
N LYS A 2 -6.77 -13.41 -0.29
CA LYS A 2 -6.41 -13.58 -1.70
C LYS A 2 -6.06 -12.23 -2.30
N THR A 3 -4.86 -12.10 -2.86
CA THR A 3 -4.38 -10.85 -3.44
C THR A 3 -5.14 -10.50 -4.71
N LEU A 4 -5.62 -9.26 -4.80
CA LEU A 4 -6.28 -8.70 -5.98
C LEU A 4 -5.37 -7.68 -6.68
N TRP A 5 -4.70 -6.83 -5.89
CA TRP A 5 -3.81 -5.79 -6.38
C TRP A 5 -2.57 -5.68 -5.50
N LEU A 6 -1.43 -5.36 -6.11
CA LEU A 6 -0.17 -5.09 -5.44
C LEU A 6 0.32 -3.69 -5.80
N SER A 7 0.85 -3.00 -4.80
CA SER A 7 1.56 -1.75 -5.03
C SER A 7 2.96 -2.04 -5.54
N VAL A 8 3.40 -1.27 -6.54
CA VAL A 8 4.75 -1.30 -7.09
C VAL A 8 5.31 0.12 -7.06
N ASP A 9 6.07 0.41 -6.01
CA ASP A 9 6.52 1.77 -5.74
C ASP A 9 8.01 1.96 -6.04
N PRO A 10 8.44 3.12 -6.57
CA PRO A 10 9.85 3.38 -6.89
C PRO A 10 10.82 3.20 -5.71
N TYR A 11 10.37 3.48 -4.47
CA TYR A 11 11.22 3.32 -3.28
C TYR A 11 11.68 1.87 -3.08
N MET A 12 10.90 0.89 -3.58
CA MET A 12 11.25 -0.53 -3.50
C MET A 12 12.55 -0.84 -4.23
N ARG A 13 12.86 -0.12 -5.33
CA ARG A 13 14.11 -0.31 -6.07
C ARG A 13 15.34 -0.09 -5.21
N GLY A 14 15.29 0.93 -4.35
CA GLY A 14 16.35 1.22 -3.39
C GLY A 14 16.49 0.08 -2.37
N ARG A 15 15.40 -0.53 -1.94
CA ARG A 15 15.43 -1.65 -0.98
C ARG A 15 15.95 -2.95 -1.59
N ILE A 16 15.77 -3.15 -2.90
CA ILE A 16 16.37 -4.28 -3.63
C ILE A 16 17.87 -4.06 -3.86
N SER A 17 18.33 -2.80 -3.88
CA SER A 17 19.74 -2.48 -4.10
C SER A 17 20.62 -2.94 -2.94
N PRO A 18 21.81 -3.50 -3.20
CA PRO A 18 22.79 -3.79 -2.15
C PRO A 18 23.47 -2.51 -1.60
N ALA A 19 23.20 -1.34 -2.19
CA ALA A 19 23.74 -0.07 -1.73
C ALA A 19 23.12 0.38 -0.39
N LYS A 20 23.85 1.23 0.35
CA LYS A 20 23.36 1.82 1.60
C LYS A 20 22.06 2.59 1.34
N ASN A 21 21.04 2.31 2.15
CA ASN A 21 19.71 2.91 2.01
C ASN A 21 19.16 3.32 3.38
N TYR A 22 18.16 4.20 3.39
CA TYR A 22 17.50 4.68 4.62
C TYR A 22 16.61 3.60 5.26
N ALA A 23 16.22 2.57 4.50
CA ALA A 23 15.44 1.43 4.96
C ALA A 23 16.20 0.12 4.74
N THR A 24 15.91 -0.88 5.56
CA THR A 24 16.47 -2.23 5.44
C THR A 24 16.19 -2.80 4.05
N GLY A 25 17.27 -3.19 3.36
CA GLY A 25 17.20 -3.82 2.05
C GLY A 25 16.74 -5.29 2.13
N PHE A 26 16.37 -5.83 0.97
CA PHE A 26 15.98 -7.23 0.81
C PHE A 26 17.19 -8.13 0.61
N LYS A 27 17.13 -9.34 1.16
CA LYS A 27 18.09 -10.41 0.84
C LYS A 27 17.53 -11.27 -0.29
N ILE A 28 18.44 -11.91 -1.01
CA ILE A 28 18.06 -12.93 -1.99
C ILE A 28 17.30 -14.05 -1.27
N GLY A 29 16.14 -14.42 -1.79
CA GLY A 29 15.26 -15.41 -1.20
C GLY A 29 14.17 -14.85 -0.29
N ASP A 30 14.23 -13.55 0.06
CA ASP A 30 13.18 -12.91 0.83
C ASP A 30 11.91 -12.73 -0.02
N LEU A 31 10.74 -12.80 0.64
CA LEU A 31 9.49 -12.35 0.04
C LEU A 31 9.58 -10.83 -0.20
N MET A 32 9.37 -10.39 -1.44
CA MET A 32 9.26 -8.98 -1.77
C MET A 32 8.13 -8.34 -0.97
N CYS A 33 8.45 -7.31 -0.18
CA CYS A 33 7.42 -6.56 0.53
C CYS A 33 6.65 -5.67 -0.43
N GLY A 34 5.43 -5.34 -0.06
CA GLY A 34 4.60 -4.41 -0.79
C GLY A 34 3.22 -4.36 -0.17
N GLY A 35 2.63 -3.16 -0.23
CA GLY A 35 1.22 -3.02 0.06
C GLY A 35 0.37 -3.69 -0.99
N GLY A 36 -0.85 -4.03 -0.62
CA GLY A 36 -1.79 -4.67 -1.52
C GLY A 36 -3.22 -4.51 -1.07
N ILE A 37 -4.12 -4.92 -1.96
CA ILE A 37 -5.54 -5.09 -1.70
C ILE A 37 -5.87 -6.55 -1.94
N GLY A 38 -6.71 -7.11 -1.07
CA GLY A 38 -7.14 -8.49 -1.19
C GLY A 38 -8.50 -8.74 -0.57
N GLU A 39 -9.07 -9.87 -0.97
CA GLU A 39 -10.30 -10.41 -0.43
C GLU A 39 -10.00 -11.37 0.71
N VAL A 40 -10.67 -11.19 1.85
CA VAL A 40 -10.57 -12.10 2.99
C VAL A 40 -11.20 -13.43 2.59
N ILE A 41 -10.42 -14.51 2.62
CA ILE A 41 -10.92 -15.88 2.35
C ILE A 41 -11.21 -16.60 3.67
N THR A 42 -10.37 -16.38 4.68
CA THR A 42 -10.51 -16.86 6.06
C THR A 42 -10.05 -15.75 7.01
N SER A 43 -10.63 -15.70 8.20
CA SER A 43 -10.27 -14.72 9.25
C SER A 43 -10.34 -15.38 10.63
N GLU A 44 -9.34 -15.08 11.47
CA GLU A 44 -9.34 -15.38 12.91
C GLU A 44 -9.61 -14.12 13.75
N SER A 45 -9.82 -12.97 13.12
CA SER A 45 -10.19 -11.72 13.79
C SER A 45 -11.72 -11.52 13.74
N PRO A 46 -12.34 -11.02 14.82
CA PRO A 46 -13.75 -10.65 14.81
C PRO A 46 -14.05 -9.41 13.93
N ASP A 47 -13.03 -8.65 13.54
CA ASP A 47 -13.19 -7.39 12.78
C ASP A 47 -13.38 -7.61 11.27
N PHE A 48 -13.05 -8.80 10.78
CA PHE A 48 -13.07 -9.13 9.36
C PHE A 48 -13.72 -10.51 9.12
N LYS A 49 -14.49 -10.63 8.06
CA LYS A 49 -15.14 -11.87 7.64
C LYS A 49 -14.79 -12.23 6.18
N PRO A 50 -14.96 -13.50 5.77
CA PRO A 50 -14.80 -13.87 4.38
C PRO A 50 -15.63 -12.99 3.43
N GLY A 51 -15.04 -12.58 2.32
CA GLY A 51 -15.61 -11.66 1.33
C GLY A 51 -15.28 -10.19 1.54
N ASP A 52 -14.80 -9.78 2.72
CA ASP A 52 -14.37 -8.40 2.95
C ASP A 52 -13.16 -8.04 2.08
N VAL A 53 -13.14 -6.83 1.53
CA VAL A 53 -12.00 -6.30 0.78
C VAL A 53 -11.17 -5.41 1.72
N VAL A 54 -9.89 -5.75 1.87
CA VAL A 54 -8.97 -5.07 2.78
C VAL A 54 -7.69 -4.66 2.08
N MET A 55 -7.07 -3.61 2.58
CA MET A 55 -5.72 -3.19 2.21
C MET A 55 -4.76 -3.32 3.40
N SER A 56 -3.48 -3.57 3.13
CA SER A 56 -2.41 -3.54 4.12
C SER A 56 -1.07 -3.31 3.41
N ASP A 57 -0.11 -2.73 4.12
CA ASP A 57 1.28 -2.59 3.65
C ASP A 57 2.07 -3.93 3.73
N HIS A 58 1.47 -4.96 4.33
CA HIS A 58 2.11 -6.25 4.64
C HIS A 58 1.63 -7.40 3.74
N PHE A 59 1.15 -7.12 2.53
CA PHE A 59 0.71 -8.18 1.63
C PHE A 59 1.88 -9.06 1.17
N GLY A 60 2.97 -8.39 0.76
CA GLY A 60 4.04 -9.02 0.01
C GLY A 60 3.57 -9.46 -1.38
N TRP A 61 4.51 -9.66 -2.30
CA TRP A 61 4.18 -10.01 -3.68
C TRP A 61 3.93 -11.51 -3.83
N GLN A 62 2.68 -11.91 -3.63
CA GLN A 62 2.23 -13.29 -3.66
C GLN A 62 0.71 -13.38 -3.88
N PRO A 63 0.19 -14.52 -4.37
CA PRO A 63 -1.24 -14.68 -4.63
C PRO A 63 -2.11 -14.78 -3.37
N PHE A 64 -1.54 -15.23 -2.25
CA PHE A 64 -2.22 -15.34 -0.96
C PHE A 64 -1.31 -14.83 0.14
N SER A 65 -1.88 -14.10 1.10
CA SER A 65 -1.12 -13.55 2.22
C SER A 65 -1.88 -13.75 3.54
N VAL A 66 -1.13 -13.99 4.61
CA VAL A 66 -1.61 -13.92 6.00
C VAL A 66 -1.14 -12.57 6.53
N ILE A 67 -2.09 -11.67 6.77
CA ILE A 67 -1.80 -10.33 7.28
C ILE A 67 -2.32 -10.21 8.71
N PRO A 68 -1.61 -9.51 9.62
CA PRO A 68 -2.14 -9.19 10.94
C PRO A 68 -3.39 -8.31 10.81
N ALA A 69 -4.47 -8.66 11.52
CA ALA A 69 -5.72 -7.91 11.49
C ALA A 69 -5.53 -6.42 11.85
N ALA A 70 -4.65 -6.12 12.80
CA ALA A 70 -4.30 -4.75 13.20
C ALA A 70 -3.66 -3.90 12.06
N SER A 71 -3.11 -4.55 11.03
CA SER A 71 -2.55 -3.86 9.86
C SER A 71 -3.55 -3.73 8.71
N ALA A 72 -4.64 -4.50 8.76
CA ALA A 72 -5.65 -4.52 7.72
C ALA A 72 -6.58 -3.32 7.88
N LYS A 73 -6.87 -2.64 6.77
CA LYS A 73 -7.85 -1.56 6.70
C LYS A 73 -8.93 -1.94 5.70
N PRO A 74 -10.22 -1.79 6.03
CA PRO A 74 -11.27 -2.04 5.06
C PRO A 74 -11.16 -1.05 3.90
N VAL A 75 -11.29 -1.55 2.67
CA VAL A 75 -11.37 -0.71 1.48
C VAL A 75 -12.84 -0.46 1.19
N THR A 76 -13.29 0.77 1.44
CA THR A 76 -14.65 1.21 1.13
C THR A 76 -14.54 2.31 0.08
N THR A 77 -14.73 1.95 -1.18
CA THR A 77 -14.78 2.92 -2.28
C THR A 77 -16.15 2.81 -2.95
N THR A 78 -17.01 3.81 -2.74
CA THR A 78 -18.32 3.90 -3.41
C THR A 78 -18.18 4.45 -4.82
N ASP A 79 -17.28 5.42 -5.01
CA ASP A 79 -17.19 6.24 -6.22
C ASP A 79 -15.86 6.06 -6.97
N ALA A 80 -15.06 5.06 -6.60
CA ALA A 80 -13.77 4.77 -7.23
C ALA A 80 -13.48 3.27 -7.29
N PRO A 81 -12.68 2.81 -8.29
CA PRO A 81 -12.19 1.43 -8.31
C PRO A 81 -11.29 1.14 -7.10
N ILE A 82 -11.42 -0.05 -6.49
CA ILE A 82 -10.71 -0.39 -5.25
C ILE A 82 -9.19 -0.13 -5.31
N GLN A 83 -8.54 -0.36 -6.46
CA GLN A 83 -7.09 -0.17 -6.64
C GLN A 83 -6.64 1.29 -6.48
N SER A 84 -7.55 2.27 -6.53
CA SER A 84 -7.22 3.66 -6.24
C SER A 84 -6.71 3.86 -4.82
N ALA A 85 -7.08 2.98 -3.87
CA ALA A 85 -6.59 3.00 -2.49
C ALA A 85 -5.08 2.69 -2.37
N LEU A 86 -4.45 2.17 -3.42
CA LEU A 86 -2.99 2.02 -3.52
C LEU A 86 -2.33 3.19 -4.29
N SER A 87 -3.11 4.14 -4.80
CA SER A 87 -2.64 5.19 -5.70
C SER A 87 -3.11 6.57 -5.21
N TYR A 88 -3.94 7.27 -5.99
CA TYR A 88 -4.38 8.65 -5.72
C TYR A 88 -5.33 8.80 -4.53
N LEU A 89 -5.98 7.72 -4.07
CA LEU A 89 -6.69 7.68 -2.77
C LEU A 89 -5.86 7.00 -1.67
N GLY A 90 -4.62 6.61 -1.97
CA GLY A 90 -3.71 5.92 -1.07
C GLY A 90 -2.51 6.76 -0.65
N MET A 91 -1.47 6.08 -0.17
CA MET A 91 -0.21 6.70 0.25
C MET A 91 0.38 7.63 -0.83
N PRO A 92 0.47 7.26 -2.13
CA PRO A 92 1.00 8.17 -3.15
C PRO A 92 0.19 9.47 -3.31
N GLY A 93 -1.15 9.38 -3.29
CA GLY A 93 -2.03 10.55 -3.33
C GLY A 93 -1.88 11.44 -2.11
N LEU A 94 -1.79 10.86 -0.92
CA LEU A 94 -1.52 11.59 0.32
C LEU A 94 -0.15 12.26 0.30
N THR A 95 0.88 11.60 -0.23
CA THR A 95 2.21 12.19 -0.42
C THR A 95 2.13 13.42 -1.31
N ALA A 96 1.46 13.34 -2.46
CA ALA A 96 1.28 14.49 -3.35
C ALA A 96 0.51 15.62 -2.66
N TYR A 97 -0.60 15.30 -1.99
CA TYR A 97 -1.45 16.27 -1.30
C TYR A 97 -0.69 17.03 -0.21
N PHE A 98 -0.01 16.31 0.69
CA PHE A 98 0.70 16.96 1.79
C PHE A 98 1.97 17.66 1.33
N ALA A 99 2.74 17.07 0.41
CA ALA A 99 3.95 17.70 -0.11
C ALA A 99 3.61 19.00 -0.84
N LEU A 100 2.58 18.99 -1.69
CA LEU A 100 2.20 20.18 -2.44
C LEU A 100 1.56 21.23 -1.53
N LEU A 101 0.52 20.88 -0.77
CA LEU A 101 -0.31 21.87 -0.08
C LEU A 101 0.24 22.30 1.28
N ARG A 102 0.95 21.41 1.99
CA ARG A 102 1.49 21.73 3.33
C ARG A 102 2.97 22.05 3.33
N THR A 103 3.76 21.41 2.48
CA THR A 103 5.22 21.63 2.45
C THR A 103 5.60 22.71 1.44
N ALA A 104 5.22 22.57 0.17
CA ALA A 104 5.52 23.58 -0.86
C ALA A 104 4.64 24.83 -0.70
N ASN A 105 3.35 24.64 -0.38
CA ASN A 105 2.37 25.70 -0.10
C ASN A 105 2.31 26.79 -1.21
N PRO A 106 2.19 26.41 -2.50
CA PRO A 106 2.24 27.35 -3.61
C PRO A 106 1.07 28.34 -3.55
N LYS A 107 1.29 29.52 -4.11
CA LYS A 107 0.31 30.61 -4.22
C LYS A 107 -0.21 30.72 -5.64
N VAL A 108 -1.40 31.31 -5.75
CA VAL A 108 -2.02 31.58 -7.04
C VAL A 108 -1.10 32.47 -7.88
N GLY A 109 -0.78 32.01 -9.10
CA GLY A 109 0.10 32.72 -10.03
C GLY A 109 1.56 32.24 -10.01
N GLU A 110 1.95 31.36 -9.09
CA GLU A 110 3.28 30.74 -9.09
C GLU A 110 3.38 29.59 -10.10
N THR A 111 4.59 29.35 -10.62
CA THR A 111 4.91 28.18 -11.46
C THR A 111 5.35 27.02 -10.56
N VAL A 112 4.75 25.83 -10.76
CA VAL A 112 5.07 24.59 -10.03
C VAL A 112 5.69 23.57 -10.97
#